data_AF-A0A1J5LF11-F1
#
_entry.id   AF-A0A1J5LF11-F1
#
_cell.length_a   1.000
_cell.length_b   1.000
_cell.length_c   1.000
_cell.angle_alpha   90.00
_cell.angle_beta   90.00
_cell.angle_gamma   90.00
#
_symmetry.space_group_name_H-M   'P 1'
#
loop_
_entity.id
_entity.type
_entity.pdbx_description
1 polymer ?
#
loop_
_entity_poly.entity_id
_entity_poly.type
_entity_poly.pdbx_seq_one_letter_code
_entity_poly.pdbx_strand_id
1 'polypeptide(L)'
;MEAQRNIGNLAKFASYVLGTADGFEHSFEEDLPEIADALEGHWFRPFFFRLWDALRELWARYGEWETLDEFGKIADIWLEMMADRGLEVTPQKDGTMYVNVPFRPETSPLQTALWGFQKQFKGLNANNSKANANDAHSDDKESE
;
A
#
# COMPACT_ATOMS: atom_id res chain seq x y z
N MET A 1 6.19 12.08 -4.48
CA MET A 1 7.30 12.13 -5.46
C MET A 1 8.41 11.14 -5.10
N GLU A 2 9.00 11.20 -3.90
CA GLU A 2 10.13 10.33 -3.54
C GLU A 2 9.76 8.85 -3.37
N ALA A 3 8.63 8.54 -2.71
CA ALA A 3 8.14 7.16 -2.58
C ALA A 3 7.87 6.49 -3.94
N GLN A 4 7.21 7.21 -4.86
CA GLN A 4 6.99 6.78 -6.24
C GLN A 4 8.31 6.46 -6.96
N ARG A 5 9.29 7.36 -6.84
CA ARG A 5 10.61 7.19 -7.44
C ARG A 5 11.35 5.97 -6.86
N ASN A 6 11.28 5.76 -5.55
CA ASN A 6 11.95 4.65 -4.88
C ASN A 6 11.32 3.30 -5.26
N ILE A 7 9.99 3.23 -5.32
CA ILE A 7 9.26 2.03 -5.77
C ILE A 7 9.56 1.74 -7.24
N GLY A 8 9.54 2.76 -8.10
CA GLY A 8 9.89 2.62 -9.52
C GLY A 8 11.34 2.14 -9.70
N ASN A 9 12.28 2.68 -8.93
CA ASN A 9 13.67 2.22 -8.94
C ASN A 9 13.80 0.78 -8.44
N LEU A 10 13.09 0.42 -7.37
CA LEU A 10 13.09 -0.96 -6.85
C LEU A 10 12.61 -1.95 -7.91
N ALA A 11 11.47 -1.67 -8.56
CA ALA A 11 10.96 -2.51 -9.65
C ALA A 11 11.96 -2.60 -10.81
N LYS A 12 12.54 -1.48 -11.22
CA LYS A 12 13.55 -1.43 -12.29
C LYS A 12 14.79 -2.28 -11.97
N PHE A 13 15.36 -2.14 -10.78
CA PHE A 13 16.54 -2.90 -10.38
C PHE A 13 16.22 -4.39 -10.22
N ALA A 14 15.03 -4.73 -9.70
CA ALA A 14 14.54 -6.10 -9.69
C ALA A 14 14.48 -6.68 -11.12
N SER A 15 13.93 -5.94 -12.09
CA SER A 15 13.88 -6.40 -13.49
C SER A 15 15.26 -6.70 -14.08
N TYR A 16 16.31 -5.94 -13.73
CA TYR A 16 17.67 -6.26 -14.18
C TYR A 16 18.20 -7.57 -13.58
N VAL A 17 17.96 -7.78 -12.28
CA VAL A 17 18.33 -9.03 -11.59
C VAL A 17 17.60 -10.21 -12.23
N LEU A 18 16.28 -10.08 -12.41
CA LEU A 18 15.42 -11.12 -12.99
C LEU A 18 15.85 -11.47 -14.43
N GLY A 19 16.06 -10.47 -15.27
CA GLY A 19 16.53 -10.68 -16.64
C GLY A 19 17.94 -11.28 -16.71
N THR A 20 18.81 -10.94 -15.75
CA THR A 20 20.14 -11.56 -15.63
C THR A 20 20.01 -13.03 -15.23
N ALA A 21 19.16 -13.36 -14.25
CA ALA A 21 18.91 -14.73 -13.83
C ALA A 21 18.38 -15.59 -14.99
N ASP A 22 17.37 -15.09 -15.70
CA ASP A 22 16.83 -15.77 -16.89
C ASP A 22 17.87 -15.94 -17.99
N GLY A 23 18.70 -14.92 -18.24
CA GLY A 23 19.75 -14.97 -19.26
C GLY A 23 20.83 -16.02 -18.99
N PHE A 24 21.03 -16.39 -17.72
CA PHE A 24 21.94 -17.47 -17.31
C PHE A 24 21.21 -18.78 -16.97
N GLU A 25 19.90 -18.87 -17.17
CA GLU A 25 19.05 -20.01 -16.78
C GLU A 25 19.17 -20.38 -15.29
N HIS A 26 19.43 -19.37 -14.45
CA HIS A 26 19.58 -19.54 -13.00
C HIS A 26 18.22 -19.67 -12.30
N SER A 27 18.18 -20.53 -11.29
CA SER A 27 17.10 -20.60 -10.30
C SER A 27 17.38 -19.64 -9.13
N PHE A 28 16.34 -19.13 -8.48
CA PHE A 28 16.54 -18.28 -7.29
C PHE A 28 16.94 -19.11 -6.06
N GLU A 29 16.40 -20.31 -5.96
CA GLU A 29 16.59 -21.19 -4.83
C GLU A 29 18.00 -21.79 -4.78
N GLU A 30 18.59 -22.12 -5.93
CA GLU A 30 19.89 -22.81 -5.99
C GLU A 30 21.04 -21.86 -6.34
N ASP A 31 20.81 -20.94 -7.29
CA ASP A 31 21.91 -20.15 -7.88
C ASP A 31 22.00 -18.71 -7.32
N LEU A 32 20.95 -18.22 -6.64
CA LEU A 32 20.88 -16.86 -6.08
C LEU A 32 20.43 -16.85 -4.60
N PRO A 33 21.10 -17.61 -3.72
CA PRO A 33 20.66 -17.79 -2.34
C PRO A 33 20.61 -16.47 -1.55
N GLU A 34 21.52 -15.52 -1.80
CA GLU A 34 21.50 -14.24 -1.09
C GLU A 34 20.22 -13.43 -1.38
N ILE A 35 19.66 -13.59 -2.58
CA ILE A 35 18.42 -12.93 -2.97
C ILE A 35 17.22 -13.65 -2.37
N ALA A 36 17.23 -14.99 -2.39
CA ALA A 36 16.19 -15.80 -1.76
C ALA A 36 16.06 -15.48 -0.26
N ASP A 37 17.20 -15.38 0.44
CA ASP A 37 17.29 -15.01 1.85
C ASP A 37 16.83 -13.57 2.09
N ALA A 38 17.29 -12.60 1.29
CA ALA A 38 16.89 -11.20 1.43
C ALA A 38 15.38 -10.98 1.18
N LEU A 39 14.75 -11.86 0.40
CA LEU A 39 13.32 -11.83 0.14
C LEU A 39 12.51 -12.63 1.18
N GLU A 40 13.12 -13.44 2.02
CA GLU A 40 12.40 -14.23 3.03
C GLU A 40 11.64 -13.31 4.00
N GLY A 41 10.32 -13.50 4.09
CA GLY A 41 9.44 -12.64 4.92
C GLY A 41 9.33 -11.18 4.47
N HIS A 42 10.01 -10.78 3.39
CA HIS A 42 10.02 -9.40 2.94
C HIS A 42 8.75 -9.05 2.14
N TRP A 43 8.18 -7.87 2.38
CA TRP A 43 6.93 -7.42 1.74
C TRP A 43 7.00 -7.41 0.20
N PHE A 44 8.21 -7.22 -0.36
CA PHE A 44 8.42 -7.15 -1.81
C PHE A 44 8.40 -8.53 -2.48
N ARG A 45 8.61 -9.63 -1.74
CA ARG A 45 8.70 -10.99 -2.28
C ARG A 45 7.57 -11.35 -3.25
N PRO A 46 6.27 -11.18 -2.91
CA PRO A 46 5.19 -11.53 -3.84
C PRO A 46 5.21 -10.70 -5.13
N PHE A 47 5.59 -9.42 -5.04
CA PHE A 47 5.70 -8.55 -6.22
C PHE A 47 6.91 -8.89 -7.08
N PHE A 48 8.03 -9.31 -6.46
CA PHE A 48 9.24 -9.73 -7.15
C PHE A 48 8.97 -10.91 -8.09
N PHE A 49 8.32 -11.97 -7.59
CA PHE A 49 8.00 -13.15 -8.40
C PHE A 49 6.93 -12.87 -9.47
N ARG A 50 5.89 -12.09 -9.14
CA ARG A 50 4.90 -11.66 -10.14
C ARG A 50 5.51 -10.82 -11.25
N LEU A 51 6.47 -9.96 -10.91
CA LEU A 51 7.22 -9.18 -11.88
C LEU A 51 8.03 -10.08 -12.79
N TRP A 52 8.62 -11.15 -12.25
CA TRP A 52 9.36 -12.13 -13.04
C TRP A 52 8.48 -12.82 -14.08
N ASP A 53 7.32 -13.32 -13.66
CA ASP A 53 6.37 -13.97 -14.56
C ASP A 53 5.89 -13.01 -15.66
N ALA A 54 5.54 -11.77 -15.31
CA ALA A 54 5.11 -10.76 -16.27
C ALA A 54 6.21 -10.41 -17.29
N LEU A 55 7.48 -10.34 -16.85
CA LEU A 55 8.62 -10.10 -17.74
C LEU A 55 8.85 -11.28 -18.70
N ARG A 56 8.73 -12.51 -18.21
CA ARG A 56 8.87 -13.73 -19.04
C ARG A 56 7.78 -13.84 -20.09
N GLU A 57 6.54 -13.51 -19.73
CA GLU A 57 5.42 -13.46 -20.67
C GLU A 57 5.67 -12.45 -21.81
N LEU A 58 6.14 -11.24 -21.47
CA LEU A 58 6.51 -10.24 -22.47
C LEU A 58 7.67 -10.71 -23.34
N TRP A 59 8.70 -11.32 -22.72
CA TRP A 59 9.87 -11.84 -23.41
C TRP A 59 9.53 -12.94 -24.41
N ALA A 60 8.59 -13.83 -24.07
CA ALA A 60 8.16 -14.93 -24.95
C ALA A 60 7.60 -14.43 -26.30
N ARG A 61 7.11 -13.19 -26.34
CA ARG A 61 6.58 -12.51 -27.53
C ARG A 61 7.39 -11.26 -27.88
N TYR A 62 8.69 -11.27 -27.62
CA TYR A 62 9.53 -10.09 -27.78
C TYR A 62 9.42 -9.50 -29.20
N GLY A 63 9.03 -8.23 -29.27
CA GLY A 63 8.84 -7.50 -30.54
C GLY A 63 7.50 -7.76 -31.24
N GLU A 64 6.67 -8.66 -30.71
CA GLU A 64 5.32 -8.96 -31.21
C GLU A 64 4.24 -8.30 -30.35
N TRP A 65 4.55 -7.15 -29.77
CA TRP A 65 3.62 -6.39 -28.93
C TRP A 65 2.82 -5.39 -29.77
N GLU A 66 1.50 -5.50 -29.75
CA GLU A 66 0.63 -4.67 -30.61
C GLU A 66 0.36 -3.30 -29.99
N THR A 67 0.25 -3.23 -28.67
CA THR A 67 -0.09 -2.01 -27.92
C THR A 67 0.66 -1.92 -26.60
N LEU A 68 0.60 -0.73 -25.97
CA LEU A 68 1.14 -0.54 -24.62
C LEU A 68 0.37 -1.29 -23.53
N ASP A 69 -0.88 -1.72 -23.79
CA ASP A 69 -1.71 -2.41 -22.81
C ASP A 69 -1.12 -3.79 -22.43
N GLU A 70 -0.26 -4.35 -23.28
CA GLU A 70 0.46 -5.59 -22.99
C GLU A 70 1.40 -5.46 -21.79
N PHE A 71 1.89 -4.25 -21.50
CA PHE A 71 2.68 -3.94 -20.31
C PHE A 71 1.81 -3.71 -19.06
N GLY A 72 0.48 -3.81 -19.19
CA GLY A 72 -0.50 -3.54 -18.14
C GLY A 72 -0.24 -4.34 -16.87
N LYS A 73 0.15 -5.61 -16.98
CA LYS A 73 0.50 -6.44 -15.81
C LYS A 73 1.63 -5.85 -14.96
N ILE A 74 2.64 -5.25 -15.59
CA ILE A 74 3.75 -4.59 -14.89
C ILE A 74 3.24 -3.30 -14.23
N ALA A 75 2.40 -2.54 -14.93
CA ALA A 75 1.78 -1.34 -14.36
C ALA A 75 0.91 -1.67 -13.15
N ASP A 76 0.11 -2.74 -13.21
CA ASP A 76 -0.74 -3.20 -12.11
C ASP A 76 0.09 -3.61 -10.89
N ILE A 77 1.16 -4.40 -11.08
CA ILE A 77 2.09 -4.75 -10.00
C ILE A 77 2.66 -3.49 -9.35
N TRP A 78 3.07 -2.50 -10.14
CA TRP A 78 3.61 -1.25 -9.63
C TRP A 78 2.56 -0.43 -8.85
N LEU A 79 1.32 -0.36 -9.35
CA LEU A 79 0.21 0.30 -8.66
C LEU A 79 -0.12 -0.39 -7.33
N GLU A 80 -0.10 -1.71 -7.29
CA GLU A 80 -0.31 -2.48 -6.06
C GLU A 80 0.81 -2.27 -5.04
N MET A 81 2.08 -2.19 -5.48
CA MET A 81 3.20 -1.83 -4.60
C MET A 81 3.01 -0.45 -3.97
N MET A 82 2.47 0.50 -4.74
CA MET A 82 2.14 1.85 -4.25
C MET A 82 1.00 1.80 -3.23
N ALA A 83 -0.07 1.04 -3.51
CA ALA A 83 -1.21 0.85 -2.61
C ALA A 83 -0.80 0.22 -1.28
N ASP A 84 0.07 -0.79 -1.31
CA ASP A 84 0.62 -1.45 -0.13
C ASP A 84 1.42 -0.47 0.77
N ARG A 85 1.98 0.59 0.16
CA ARG A 85 2.66 1.70 0.86
C ARG A 85 1.76 2.90 1.18
N GLY A 86 0.45 2.74 1.04
CA GLY A 86 -0.53 3.74 1.43
C GLY A 86 -0.77 4.83 0.38
N LEU A 87 -0.46 4.56 -0.88
CA LEU A 87 -0.79 5.41 -2.02
C LEU A 87 -1.88 4.73 -2.83
N GLU A 88 -3.11 5.22 -2.70
CA GLU A 88 -4.22 4.76 -3.53
C GLU A 88 -4.13 5.45 -4.89
N VAL A 89 -3.91 4.69 -5.95
CA VAL A 89 -3.85 5.21 -7.31
C VAL A 89 -4.99 4.63 -8.12
N THR A 90 -5.83 5.50 -8.68
CA THR A 90 -7.00 5.12 -9.49
C THR A 90 -6.83 5.63 -10.92
N PRO A 91 -6.68 4.73 -11.92
CA PRO A 91 -6.66 5.11 -13.33
C PRO A 91 -7.96 5.80 -13.74
N GLN A 92 -7.86 6.83 -14.57
CA GLN A 92 -9.00 7.57 -15.10
C GLN A 92 -9.23 7.23 -16.58
N LYS A 93 -10.46 7.44 -17.06
CA LYS A 93 -10.85 7.15 -18.45
C LYS A 93 -10.13 7.99 -19.50
N ASP A 94 -9.57 9.13 -19.10
CA ASP A 94 -8.83 10.06 -19.95
C ASP A 94 -7.32 9.78 -19.99
N GLY A 95 -6.86 8.67 -19.39
CA GLY A 95 -5.46 8.31 -19.28
C GLY A 95 -4.71 9.03 -18.16
N THR A 96 -5.38 9.87 -17.37
CA THR A 96 -4.80 10.44 -16.15
C THR A 96 -4.87 9.45 -14.98
N MET A 97 -4.14 9.77 -13.91
CA MET A 97 -4.13 8.98 -12.67
C MET A 97 -4.58 9.87 -11.52
N TYR A 98 -5.61 9.43 -10.79
CA TYR A 98 -5.98 10.04 -9.52
C TYR A 98 -5.13 9.40 -8.40
N VAL A 99 -4.48 10.21 -7.59
CA VAL A 99 -3.65 9.75 -6.47
C VAL A 99 -4.27 10.26 -5.18
N ASN A 100 -4.71 9.33 -4.34
CA ASN A 100 -5.14 9.59 -2.98
C ASN A 100 -4.06 9.10 -2.00
N VAL A 101 -3.76 9.92 -1.00
CA VAL A 101 -2.82 9.57 0.08
C VAL A 101 -3.64 9.52 1.38
N PRO A 102 -4.30 8.38 1.68
CA PRO A 102 -5.10 8.25 2.89
C PRO A 102 -4.26 8.48 4.14
N PHE A 103 -4.86 9.16 5.12
CA PHE A 103 -4.25 9.38 6.42
C PHE A 103 -3.96 8.03 7.10
N ARG A 104 -2.69 7.84 7.49
CA ARG A 104 -2.27 6.78 8.42
C ARG A 104 -1.55 7.45 9.59
N PRO A 105 -1.62 6.89 10.82
CA PRO A 105 -0.92 7.46 11.97
C PRO A 105 0.58 7.66 11.72
N GLU A 106 1.17 6.80 10.88
CA GLU A 106 2.58 6.87 10.49
C GLU A 106 2.88 7.95 9.42
N THR A 107 1.89 8.47 8.69
CA THR A 107 2.11 9.36 7.53
C THR A 107 1.86 10.85 7.82
N SER A 108 1.38 11.21 9.01
CA SER A 108 1.26 12.63 9.42
C SER A 108 1.26 12.82 10.95
N PRO A 109 2.39 13.23 11.56
CA PRO A 109 2.49 13.46 13.00
C PRO A 109 1.50 14.52 13.52
N LEU A 110 1.25 15.56 12.72
CA LEU A 110 0.36 16.67 13.09
C LEU A 110 -1.12 16.23 13.06
N GLN A 111 -1.51 15.42 12.08
CA GLN A 111 -2.87 14.87 12.02
C GLN A 111 -3.08 13.75 13.05
N THR A 112 -2.05 12.98 13.39
CA THR A 112 -2.07 12.03 14.52
C THR A 112 -2.31 12.75 15.85
N ALA A 113 -1.64 13.89 16.08
CA ALA A 113 -1.89 14.73 17.25
C ALA A 113 -3.33 15.29 17.26
N LEU A 114 -3.81 15.82 16.12
CA LEU A 114 -5.18 16.35 16.00
C LEU A 114 -6.26 15.29 16.20
N TRP A 115 -6.06 14.07 15.69
CA TRP A 115 -6.98 12.95 15.90
C TRP A 115 -6.98 12.49 17.37
N GLY A 116 -5.82 12.46 18.02
CA GLY A 116 -5.70 12.22 19.46
C GLY A 116 -6.49 13.24 20.29
N PHE A 117 -6.34 14.53 19.96
CA PHE A 117 -7.12 15.61 20.57
C PHE A 117 -8.62 15.43 20.36
N GLN A 118 -9.07 15.12 19.14
CA GLN A 118 -10.49 14.91 18.84
C GLN A 118 -11.09 13.73 19.61
N LYS A 119 -10.37 12.62 19.77
CA LYS A 119 -10.81 11.48 20.59
C LYS A 119 -10.92 11.84 22.07
N GLN A 120 -9.97 12.61 22.59
CA GLN A 120 -9.97 13.05 23.99
C GLN A 120 -11.18 13.97 24.28
N PHE A 121 -11.53 14.88 23.36
CA PHE A 121 -12.72 15.73 23.51
C PHE A 121 -14.05 14.97 23.31
N LYS A 122 -14.10 13.97 22.43
CA LYS A 122 -15.27 13.07 22.34
C LYS A 122 -15.49 12.26 23.63
N GLY A 123 -14.41 11.81 24.27
CA GLY A 123 -14.47 11.11 25.57
C GLY A 123 -14.91 12.02 26.72
N LEU A 124 -14.47 13.29 26.74
CA LEU A 124 -14.90 14.29 27.72
C LEU A 124 -16.39 14.62 27.60
N ASN A 125 -16.92 14.76 26.37
CA ASN A 125 -18.35 15.02 26.16
C ASN A 125 -19.23 13.83 26.57
N ALA A 126 -18.78 12.59 26.36
CA ALA A 126 -19.51 11.40 26.77
C ALA A 126 -19.56 11.21 28.30
N ASN A 127 -18.54 11.69 29.02
CA ASN A 127 -18.53 11.65 30.49
C ASN A 127 -19.38 12.77 31.11
N ASN A 128 -19.38 13.97 30.52
CA ASN A 128 -20.27 15.06 30.97
C ASN A 128 -21.76 14.75 30.75
N SER A 129 -22.12 14.01 29.69
CA SER A 129 -23.52 13.62 29.48
C SER A 129 -24.01 12.56 30.49
N LYS A 130 -23.10 11.74 31.02
CA LYS A 130 -23.43 10.75 32.07
C LYS A 130 -23.52 11.37 33.46
N ALA A 131 -22.73 12.40 33.75
CA ALA A 131 -22.82 13.13 35.01
C ALA A 131 -24.17 13.89 35.12
N ASN A 132 -24.60 14.58 34.06
CA ASN A 132 -25.87 15.33 34.05
C ASN A 132 -27.13 14.44 34.09
N ALA A 133 -27.05 13.17 33.72
CA ALA A 133 -28.19 12.25 33.73
C ALA A 133 -28.48 11.69 35.14
N ASN A 134 -27.49 11.70 36.05
CA ASN A 134 -27.65 11.17 37.40
C ASN A 134 -28.15 12.20 38.42
N ASP A 135 -28.11 13.50 38.10
CA ASP A 135 -28.59 14.57 38.99
C ASP A 135 -30.08 14.91 38.78
N ALA A 136 -30.78 14.23 37.85
CA ALA A 136 -32.18 14.52 37.51
C ALA A 136 -33.21 13.55 38.13
N HIS A 137 -32.83 12.77 39.15
CA HIS A 137 -33.71 11.76 39.74
C HIS A 137 -33.63 11.71 41.27
N SER A 138 -34.01 12.79 41.94
CA SER A 138 -34.27 12.73 43.40
C SER A 138 -35.39 13.61 43.95
N ASP A 139 -36.22 14.26 43.13
CA ASP A 139 -37.43 14.94 43.62
C ASP A 139 -38.63 14.45 42.80
N ASP A 140 -39.42 13.54 43.40
CA ASP A 140 -40.88 13.44 43.23
C ASP A 140 -41.36 12.11 43.83
N LYS A 141 -41.52 12.10 45.17
CA LYS A 141 -42.51 11.26 45.85
C LYS A 141 -43.06 12.00 47.06
N GLU A 142 -44.11 12.77 46.85
CA GLU A 142 -45.08 13.07 47.90
C GLU A 142 -46.51 13.11 47.32
N SER A 143 -47.45 12.61 48.13
CA SER A 143 -48.92 12.57 47.98
C SER A 143 -49.54 11.67 46.90
N GLU A 144 -50.06 10.51 47.32
CA GLU A 144 -51.48 10.31 47.73
C GLU A 144 -51.65 9.00 48.52
#